data_AF-B7L7W6-F1
#
_entry.id   AF-B7L7W6-F1
#
_cell.length_a   1.000
_cell.length_b   1.000
_cell.length_c   1.000
_cell.angle_alpha   90.00
_cell.angle_beta   90.00
_cell.angle_gamma   90.00
#
_symmetry.space_group_name_H-M   'P 1'
#
loop_
_entity.id
_entity.type
_entity.pdbx_description
1 polymer ?
#
loop_
_entity_poly.entity_id
_entity_poly.type
_entity_poly.pdbx_seq_one_letter_code
_entity_poly.pdbx_strand_id
1 'polypeptide(L)' 'MVHKCPRNPFTGNRIFALNCGDNHFGQDFTLYEALRTVDRLLRGQSFIKQADL' A
#
# COMPACT_ATOMS: atom_id res chain seq x y z
N MET A 1 -3.86 -1.04 7.94
CA MET A 1 -5.02 -1.61 7.23
C MET A 1 -4.75 -1.63 5.74
N VAL A 2 -4.88 -2.80 5.12
CA VAL A 2 -4.81 -2.95 3.65
C VAL A 2 -6.22 -2.87 3.10
N HIS A 3 -6.48 -1.89 2.24
CA HIS A 3 -7.77 -1.72 1.59
C HIS A 3 -7.68 -2.27 0.16
N LYS A 4 -8.63 -3.13 -0.18
CA LYS A 4 -8.80 -3.58 -1.55
C LYS A 4 -9.47 -2.47 -2.35
N CYS A 5 -8.77 -1.93 -3.34
CA CYS A 5 -9.33 -0.90 -4.20
C CYS A 5 -10.17 -1.52 -5.33
N PRO A 6 -11.08 -0.73 -5.93
CA PRO A 6 -11.75 -1.13 -7.16
C PRO A 6 -10.70 -1.46 -8.24
N ARG A 7 -11.07 -2.39 -9.13
CA ARG A 7 -10.21 -2.84 -10.21
C ARG A 7 -9.85 -1.64 -11.08
N ASN A 8 -8.57 -1.43 -11.35
CA ASN A 8 -8.13 -0.33 -12.20
C ASN A 8 -8.72 -0.53 -13.61
N PRO A 9 -9.55 0.40 -14.13
CA PRO A 9 -10.21 0.23 -15.42
C PRO A 9 -9.26 0.33 -16.61
N PHE A 10 -8.06 0.93 -16.43
CA PHE A 10 -7.07 1.09 -17.50
C PHE A 10 -6.10 -0.09 -17.59
N THR A 11 -5.63 -0.60 -16.45
CA THR A 11 -4.65 -1.70 -16.43
C THR A 11 -5.31 -3.06 -16.19
N GLY A 12 -6.57 -3.10 -15.76
CA GLY A 12 -7.28 -4.33 -15.41
C GLY A 12 -6.74 -5.00 -14.13
N ASN A 13 -5.78 -4.38 -13.44
CA ASN A 13 -5.15 -4.93 -12.25
C ASN A 13 -5.95 -4.59 -10.98
N ARG A 14 -5.92 -5.50 -10.01
CA ARG A 14 -6.40 -5.20 -8.65
C ARG A 14 -5.26 -4.55 -7.89
N ILE A 15 -5.41 -3.27 -7.62
CA ILE A 15 -4.50 -2.50 -6.77
C ILE A 15 -5.02 -2.46 -5.33
N PHE A 16 -4.11 -2.28 -4.40
CA PHE A 16 -4.38 -2.23 -2.96
C PHE A 16 -3.82 -0.94 -2.39
N ALA A 17 -4.60 -0.30 -1.53
CA ALA A 17 -4.14 0.85 -0.76
C ALA A 17 -3.69 0.41 0.63
N LEU A 18 -2.65 1.05 1.14
CA LEU A 18 -2.12 0.80 2.47
C LEU A 18 -2.22 2.05 3.33
N ASN A 19 -2.98 1.93 4.42
CA ASN A 19 -3.20 2.99 5.40
C ASN A 19 -2.72 2.51 6.78
N CYS A 20 -1.94 3.31 7.52
CA CYS A 20 -1.62 3.04 8.93
C CYS A 20 -1.99 4.26 9.78
N GLY A 21 -3.11 4.18 10.50
CA GLY A 21 -3.69 5.35 11.15
C GLY A 21 -4.02 6.42 10.11
N ASP A 22 -3.58 7.66 10.35
CA ASP A 22 -3.72 8.79 9.43
C ASP A 22 -2.68 8.82 8.29
N ASN A 23 -1.76 7.86 8.25
CA ASN A 23 -0.72 7.81 7.23
C ASN A 23 -1.19 6.97 6.03
N HIS A 24 -1.38 7.64 4.89
CA HIS A 24 -1.54 7.00 3.58
C HIS A 24 -0.16 6.69 2.99
N PHE A 25 0.10 5.41 2.66
CA PHE A 25 1.38 4.96 2.10
C PHE A 25 1.36 4.90 0.58
N GLY A 26 0.17 4.83 -0.03
CA GLY A 26 -0.05 4.74 -1.46
C GLY A 26 -1.22 3.80 -1.82
N GLN A 27 -1.68 3.88 -3.07
CA GLN A 27 -2.83 3.14 -3.60
C GLN A 27 -2.45 2.09 -4.68
N ASP A 28 -1.19 2.06 -5.10
CA ASP A 28 -0.72 1.25 -6.23
C ASP A 28 0.06 0.00 -5.81
N PHE A 29 -0.26 -0.58 -4.65
CA PHE A 29 0.38 -1.81 -4.23
C PHE A 29 -0.26 -3.04 -4.88
N THR A 30 0.55 -3.98 -5.34
CA THR A 30 0.10 -5.36 -5.49
C THR A 30 -0.15 -5.99 -4.11
N LEU A 31 -0.89 -7.10 -4.05
CA LEU A 31 -1.12 -7.81 -2.78
C LEU A 31 0.20 -8.17 -2.07
N TYR A 32 1.20 -8.61 -2.83
CA TYR A 32 2.51 -8.97 -2.32
C TYR A 32 3.25 -7.76 -1.73
N GLU A 33 3.26 -6.62 -2.43
CA GLU A 33 3.93 -5.41 -1.94
C GLU A 33 3.21 -4.82 -0.73
N ALA A 34 1.88 -4.89 -0.69
CA ALA A 34 1.10 -4.49 0.47
C ALA A 34 1.51 -5.33 1.70
N LEU A 35 1.56 -6.65 1.56
CA LEU A 35 1.97 -7.55 2.65
C LEU A 35 3.42 -7.30 3.08
N ARG A 36 4.35 -7.16 2.14
CA ARG A 36 5.76 -6.85 2.44
C ARG A 36 5.89 -5.52 3.19
N THR A 37 5.10 -4.52 2.80
CA THR A 37 5.08 -3.22 3.47
C THR A 37 4.50 -3.32 4.89
N VAL A 38 3.43 -4.10 5.08
CA VAL A 38 2.91 -4.39 6.43
C VAL A 38 3.95 -5.10 7.30
N ASP A 39 4.64 -6.11 6.78
CA ASP A 39 5.69 -6.83 7.52
C ASP A 39 6.81 -5.89 7.98
N ARG A 40 7.24 -4.98 7.09
CA ARG A 40 8.22 -3.93 7.41
C ARG A 40 7.72 -2.98 8.51
N LEU A 41 6.47 -2.56 8.43
CA LEU A 41 5.85 -1.70 9.45
C LEU A 41 5.75 -2.40 10.81
N LEU A 42 5.36 -3.67 10.84
CA LEU A 42 5.30 -4.48 12.07
C LEU A 42 6.70 -4.69 12.68
N ARG A 43 7.73 -4.77 11.85
CA ARG A 43 9.14 -4.85 12.27
C ARG A 43 9.74 -3.50 12.70
N GLY A 44 8.96 -2.42 12.71
CA GLY A 44 9.43 -1.09 13.08
C GLY A 44 10.37 -0.44 12.05
N GLN A 45 10.39 -0.94 10.81
CA GLN A 45 11.16 -0.31 9.74
C GLN A 45 10.40 0.90 9.20
N SER A 46 11.09 2.04 9.09
CA SER A 46 10.54 3.24 8.47
C SER A 46 10.33 3.00 6.97
N PHE A 47 9.14 3.36 6.48
CA PHE A 47 8.81 3.30 5.06
C PHE A 47 8.71 4.73 4.53
N ILE A 48 9.47 5.03 3.47
CA ILE A 48 9.40 6.31 2.76
C ILE A 48 8.10 6.30 1.94
N LYS A 49 7.18 7.19 2.28
CA LYS A 49 5.91 7.33 1.56
C LYS A 49 6.21 7.77 0.14
N GLN A 50 5.56 7.16 -0.84
CA GLN A 50 5.72 7.52 -2.25
C GLN A 50 5.19 8.94 -2.56
N ALA A 51 4.45 9.56 -1.63
CA ALA A 51 4.00 10.95 -1.69
C ALA A 51 5.09 11.99 -1.31
N ASP A 52 6.26 11.55 -0.83
CA ASP A 52 7.37 12.43 -0.41
C ASP A 52 8.51 12.48 -1.45
N LEU A 53 8.30 11.89 -2.64
CA LEU A 53 9.27 11.87 -3.75
C LEU A 53 8.88 12.82 -4.88
#